data_AF-A0A7V9ZKB4-F1
#
_entry.id   AF-A0A7V9ZKB4-F1
#
_cell.length_a   1.000
_cell.length_b   1.000
_cell.length_c   1.000
_cell.angle_alpha   90.00
_cell.angle_beta   90.00
_cell.angle_gamma   90.00
#
_symmetry.space_group_name_H-M   'P 1'
#
loop_
_entity.id
_entity.type
_entity.pdbx_description
1 polymer ?
#
loop_
_entity_poly.entity_id
_entity_poly.type
_entity_poly.pdbx_seq_one_letter_code
_entity_poly.pdbx_strand_id
1 'polypeptide(L)'
;MLSKRRMILSVVSVPVVSLMLAACTQESTPSRSAPAPATTSSEESPSPLDAPSPLEAPSTTLPQGADPVSLDPNEFTTKVDNPYFPLEPGTRWTYAEADGKGNKLKVVVVVTTKTKEIANGITARVVRDTVTQDGAIVEDTFDWYAQDSEGNVWYLGENTAEFENGEISSREGSFEAGVDGALPGIIMPAEPEPGLKYRQEYYKGQAEDNGEVLSVDEMVDVAYGHFEDLVLEKNTITIEPRVLEYKLYAKDIGMILALGISGGGGREELVKIDQAPASAGTGPLGNPNP
;
A
#
# COMPACT_ATOMS: atom_id res chain seq x y z
N MET A 1 -5.66 2.50 -24.92
CA MET A 1 -5.89 1.16 -24.36
C MET A 1 -5.35 1.25 -22.95
N LEU A 2 -6.23 1.29 -21.93
CA LEU A 2 -5.79 1.36 -20.54
C LEU A 2 -5.37 -0.04 -20.12
N SER A 3 -4.06 -0.22 -19.91
CA SER A 3 -3.52 -1.30 -19.09
C SER A 3 -4.14 -1.16 -17.70
N LYS A 4 -4.68 -2.25 -17.13
CA LYS A 4 -5.28 -2.25 -15.79
C LYS A 4 -4.18 -2.67 -14.83
N ARG A 5 -3.58 -1.74 -14.10
CA ARG A 5 -2.68 -2.08 -13.01
C ARG A 5 -3.52 -2.63 -11.85
N ARG A 6 -3.05 -3.71 -11.23
CA ARG A 6 -3.62 -4.22 -9.97
C ARG A 6 -2.61 -3.96 -8.88
N MET A 7 -3.13 -3.46 -7.77
CA MET A 7 -2.38 -3.06 -6.59
C MET A 7 -2.51 -4.20 -5.59
N ILE A 8 -1.49 -5.04 -5.50
CA ILE A 8 -1.34 -5.99 -4.39
C ILE A 8 0.16 -6.06 -4.11
N LEU A 9 0.70 -5.14 -3.31
CA LEU A 9 2.08 -5.17 -2.77
C LEU A 9 3.25 -5.34 -3.79
N SER A 10 3.02 -5.08 -5.08
CA SER A 10 3.81 -5.50 -6.26
C SER A 10 3.41 -6.83 -6.91
N VAL A 11 2.10 -7.06 -7.08
CA VAL A 11 1.50 -8.13 -7.89
C VAL A 11 0.60 -7.53 -8.98
N VAL A 12 1.25 -7.13 -10.06
CA VAL A 12 0.75 -6.98 -11.42
C VAL A 12 -0.06 -8.20 -11.86
N SER A 13 -1.28 -7.94 -12.33
CA SER A 13 -2.07 -8.93 -13.06
C SER A 13 -1.74 -8.86 -14.54
N VAL A 14 -1.13 -9.92 -15.08
CA VAL A 14 -1.06 -10.22 -16.53
C VAL A 14 -2.48 -10.19 -17.16
N PRO A 15 -2.78 -9.28 -18.12
CA PRO A 15 -4.09 -9.26 -18.76
C PRO A 15 -4.11 -10.13 -20.03
N VAL A 16 -4.75 -11.32 -19.96
CA VAL A 16 -5.23 -12.02 -21.17
C VAL A 16 -6.45 -11.29 -21.75
N VAL A 17 -6.34 -10.92 -23.03
CA VAL A 17 -7.25 -10.12 -23.86
C VAL A 17 -8.65 -10.76 -24.03
N SER A 18 -9.72 -9.98 -23.79
CA SER A 18 -10.96 -10.04 -24.60
C SER A 18 -11.95 -8.88 -24.38
N LEU A 19 -12.75 -8.69 -25.43
CA LEU A 19 -13.44 -7.50 -25.95
C LEU A 19 -14.90 -7.33 -25.42
N MET A 20 -15.48 -6.13 -25.66
CA MET A 20 -16.91 -5.72 -25.66
C MET A 20 -17.51 -5.15 -24.35
N LEU A 21 -18.51 -4.25 -24.30
CA LEU A 21 -19.06 -3.13 -25.12
C LEU A 21 -20.27 -2.56 -24.30
N ALA A 22 -20.49 -1.23 -24.30
CA ALA A 22 -21.75 -0.50 -23.98
C ALA A 22 -22.30 -0.58 -22.52
N ALA A 23 -23.07 0.36 -21.93
CA ALA A 23 -23.57 1.70 -22.28
C ALA A 23 -24.10 2.41 -21.01
N CYS A 24 -24.44 3.69 -21.17
CA CYS A 24 -24.73 4.78 -20.24
C CYS A 24 -26.03 4.70 -19.38
N THR A 25 -26.11 5.73 -18.50
CA THR A 25 -27.26 6.48 -17.92
C THR A 25 -27.48 6.24 -16.42
N GLN A 26 -27.57 7.17 -15.45
CA GLN A 26 -27.74 8.64 -15.25
C GLN A 26 -29.03 8.96 -14.45
N GLU A 27 -28.82 9.59 -13.29
CA GLU A 27 -29.66 10.49 -12.45
C GLU A 27 -31.10 10.17 -12.04
N SER A 28 -31.41 10.44 -10.75
CA SER A 28 -32.25 11.59 -10.35
C SER A 28 -32.49 11.68 -8.84
N THR A 29 -32.24 12.86 -8.27
CA THR A 29 -32.84 13.37 -7.01
C THR A 29 -34.16 14.08 -7.31
N PRO A 30 -35.05 14.26 -6.32
CA PRO A 30 -35.34 15.65 -5.94
C PRO A 30 -35.62 15.93 -4.44
N SER A 31 -35.44 17.23 -4.16
CA SER A 31 -35.67 18.04 -2.96
C SER A 31 -37.16 18.24 -2.58
N ARG A 32 -37.46 18.51 -1.30
CA ARG A 32 -38.39 19.62 -0.93
C ARG A 32 -38.39 20.07 0.55
N SER A 33 -38.16 21.37 0.71
CA SER A 33 -38.71 22.43 1.60
C SER A 33 -39.20 22.22 3.05
N ALA A 34 -38.75 23.18 3.88
CA ALA A 34 -39.26 23.64 5.18
C ALA A 34 -40.68 24.25 5.15
N PRO A 35 -41.28 24.55 6.33
CA PRO A 35 -41.21 25.93 6.86
C PRO A 35 -41.19 26.09 8.41
N ALA A 36 -40.83 27.30 8.87
CA ALA A 36 -41.01 27.88 10.23
C ALA A 36 -42.28 28.80 10.24
N PRO A 37 -42.69 29.57 11.30
CA PRO A 37 -41.88 30.23 12.36
C PRO A 37 -42.49 30.46 13.79
N ALA A 38 -41.65 31.09 14.65
CA ALA A 38 -41.89 31.95 15.83
C ALA A 38 -42.47 31.32 17.13
N THR A 39 -42.10 31.69 18.37
CA THR A 39 -41.73 33.01 18.95
C THR A 39 -41.02 32.84 20.33
N THR A 40 -40.01 33.68 20.60
CA THR A 40 -39.47 34.26 21.86
C THR A 40 -39.60 33.58 23.25
N SER A 41 -38.46 33.47 23.95
CA SER A 41 -38.28 34.06 25.30
C SER A 41 -36.79 34.31 25.56
N SER A 42 -36.48 35.49 26.10
CA SER A 42 -35.16 36.00 26.46
C SER A 42 -34.89 35.76 27.94
N GLU A 43 -33.82 35.04 28.27
CA GLU A 43 -33.21 35.07 29.60
C GLU A 43 -31.69 35.28 29.45
N GLU A 44 -31.23 36.26 30.21
CA GLU A 44 -29.88 36.79 30.32
C GLU A 44 -29.03 35.82 31.15
N SER A 45 -27.90 35.35 30.61
CA SER A 45 -26.98 34.41 31.28
C SER A 45 -25.53 34.85 31.01
N PRO A 46 -24.63 34.75 32.00
CA PRO A 46 -23.43 35.59 32.08
C PRO A 46 -22.35 35.14 31.10
N SER A 47 -21.50 36.11 30.72
CA SER A 47 -20.33 35.94 29.86
C SER A 47 -19.48 34.72 30.24
N PRO A 48 -19.16 33.81 29.30
CA PRO A 48 -18.15 32.79 29.54
C PRO A 48 -16.78 33.46 29.62
N LEU A 49 -16.07 33.19 30.71
CA LEU A 49 -14.63 33.33 30.79
C LEU A 49 -14.01 32.57 29.61
N ASP A 50 -13.11 33.23 28.86
CA ASP A 50 -12.34 32.62 27.78
C ASP A 50 -11.78 31.27 28.25
N ALA A 51 -12.31 30.20 27.68
CA ALA A 51 -11.69 28.89 27.76
C ALA A 51 -10.37 28.99 26.98
N PRO A 52 -9.24 28.48 27.51
CA PRO A 52 -8.03 28.39 26.72
C PRO A 52 -8.36 27.58 25.46
N SER A 53 -8.07 28.15 24.28
CA SER A 53 -8.13 27.43 23.02
C SER A 53 -7.42 26.08 23.20
N PRO A 54 -7.99 24.95 22.75
CA PRO A 54 -7.23 23.72 22.66
C PRO A 54 -5.98 24.05 21.86
N LEU A 55 -4.80 23.84 22.44
CA LEU A 55 -3.59 23.73 21.63
C LEU A 55 -3.92 22.64 20.61
N GLU A 56 -4.05 23.01 19.34
CA GLU A 56 -4.06 22.02 18.26
C GLU A 56 -2.80 21.17 18.45
N ALA A 57 -2.99 19.90 18.76
CA ALA A 57 -1.91 18.94 18.64
C ALA A 57 -1.37 19.05 17.20
N PRO A 58 -0.05 19.03 16.98
CA PRO A 58 0.48 19.03 15.63
C PRO A 58 -0.11 17.81 14.92
N SER A 59 -1.02 18.03 13.98
CA SER A 59 -1.41 17.00 13.04
C SER A 59 -0.17 16.73 12.20
N THR A 60 0.50 15.60 12.41
CA THR A 60 1.52 15.08 11.50
C THR A 60 0.80 14.69 10.21
N THR A 61 0.55 15.69 9.37
CA THR A 61 -0.10 15.47 8.08
C THR A 61 0.85 14.67 7.20
N LEU A 62 0.60 13.37 7.11
CA LEU A 62 1.24 12.48 6.16
C LEU A 62 0.95 12.96 4.72
N PRO A 63 1.87 12.73 3.77
CA PRO A 63 1.74 13.27 2.42
C PRO A 63 0.49 12.76 1.71
N GLN A 64 -0.16 13.61 0.91
CA GLN A 64 -1.33 13.27 0.09
C GLN A 64 -1.04 13.53 -1.39
N GLY A 65 -1.59 12.72 -2.30
CA GLY A 65 -1.57 12.98 -3.74
C GLY A 65 -0.23 13.52 -4.26
N ALA A 66 -0.24 14.71 -4.87
CA ALA A 66 0.96 15.35 -5.43
C ALA A 66 1.73 16.25 -4.43
N ASP A 67 1.36 16.28 -3.15
CA ASP A 67 1.93 17.22 -2.18
C ASP A 67 3.45 17.03 -2.06
N PRO A 68 4.28 18.06 -2.22
CA PRO A 68 5.72 17.89 -2.14
C PRO A 68 6.13 17.47 -0.72
N VAL A 69 7.16 16.64 -0.63
CA VAL A 69 7.81 16.28 0.63
C VAL A 69 9.28 16.67 0.56
N SER A 70 9.81 17.20 1.67
CA SER A 70 11.23 17.48 1.84
C SER A 70 11.78 16.49 2.85
N LEU A 71 12.51 15.49 2.37
CA LEU A 71 13.09 14.43 3.20
C LEU A 71 14.59 14.69 3.34
N ASP A 72 15.10 14.69 4.57
CA ASP A 72 16.54 14.69 4.83
C ASP A 72 17.03 13.24 4.85
N PRO A 73 17.89 12.79 3.91
CA PRO A 73 18.37 11.42 3.89
C PRO A 73 19.06 10.95 5.18
N ASN A 74 19.56 11.86 6.01
CA ASN A 74 20.20 11.52 7.28
C ASN A 74 19.20 11.11 8.38
N GLU A 75 17.92 11.41 8.20
CA GLU A 75 16.85 11.01 9.11
C GLU A 75 16.31 9.61 8.79
N PHE A 76 16.91 8.89 7.84
CA PHE A 76 16.43 7.59 7.37
C PHE A 76 17.37 6.45 7.72
N THR A 77 16.78 5.26 7.91
CA THR A 77 17.50 4.02 8.16
C THR A 77 16.96 2.85 7.34
N THR A 78 17.86 1.89 7.04
CA THR A 78 17.52 0.60 6.43
C THR A 78 17.21 -0.50 7.46
N LYS A 79 17.32 -0.17 8.75
CA LYS A 79 16.82 -0.99 9.85
C LYS A 79 15.38 -0.56 10.10
N VAL A 80 14.45 -1.22 9.40
CA VAL A 80 13.02 -0.96 9.54
C VAL A 80 12.47 -1.86 10.64
N ASP A 81 12.20 -1.27 11.80
CA ASP A 81 11.68 -1.93 13.00
C ASP A 81 10.27 -1.44 13.40
N ASN A 82 9.56 -0.79 12.47
CA ASN A 82 8.15 -0.48 12.60
C ASN A 82 7.36 -1.74 13.00
N PRO A 83 6.52 -1.69 14.06
CA PRO A 83 5.84 -2.88 14.57
C PRO A 83 4.93 -3.58 13.57
N TYR A 84 4.37 -2.86 12.59
CA TYR A 84 3.44 -3.40 11.60
C TYR A 84 4.06 -3.57 10.21
N PHE A 85 5.34 -3.23 10.04
CA PHE A 85 6.08 -3.47 8.79
C PHE A 85 7.59 -3.72 9.04
N PRO A 86 7.95 -4.73 9.86
CA PRO A 86 9.36 -4.99 10.18
C PRO A 86 10.09 -5.61 8.97
N LEU A 87 11.24 -5.05 8.59
CA LEU A 87 12.06 -5.55 7.48
C LEU A 87 13.42 -6.05 7.98
N GLU A 88 13.40 -7.12 8.78
CA GLU A 88 14.62 -7.83 9.16
C GLU A 88 15.18 -8.65 7.98
N PRO A 89 16.43 -8.43 7.55
CA PRO A 89 17.03 -9.18 6.44
C PRO A 89 17.02 -10.69 6.68
N GLY A 90 16.57 -11.44 5.68
CA GLY A 90 16.40 -12.88 5.74
C GLY A 90 14.96 -13.31 6.01
N THR A 91 14.11 -12.44 6.57
CA THR A 91 12.70 -12.76 6.74
C THR A 91 12.04 -13.01 5.39
N ARG A 92 11.33 -14.14 5.30
CA ARG A 92 10.59 -14.55 4.11
C ARG A 92 9.16 -14.91 4.46
N TRP A 93 8.23 -14.28 3.76
CA TRP A 93 6.81 -14.62 3.78
C TRP A 93 6.46 -15.40 2.51
N THR A 94 5.54 -16.35 2.64
CA THR A 94 4.90 -17.02 1.52
C THR A 94 3.40 -16.85 1.65
N TYR A 95 2.79 -16.30 0.61
CA TYR A 95 1.35 -16.12 0.51
C TYR A 95 0.77 -17.05 -0.55
N ALA A 96 -0.49 -17.41 -0.33
CA ALA A 96 -1.33 -17.99 -1.37
C ALA A 96 -2.31 -16.93 -1.83
N GLU A 97 -2.35 -16.71 -3.14
CA GLU A 97 -3.28 -15.77 -3.74
C GLU A 97 -4.26 -16.49 -4.66
N ALA A 98 -5.52 -16.11 -4.57
CA ALA A 98 -6.54 -16.39 -5.57
C ALA A 98 -6.96 -15.08 -6.21
N ASP A 99 -6.70 -14.92 -7.51
CA ASP A 99 -7.15 -13.72 -8.23
C ASP A 99 -8.69 -13.75 -8.40
N GLY A 100 -9.30 -12.62 -8.73
CA GLY A 100 -10.75 -12.59 -8.99
C GLY A 100 -11.24 -13.38 -10.22
N LYS A 101 -10.36 -14.09 -10.93
CA LYS A 101 -10.68 -15.02 -12.02
C LYS A 101 -10.53 -16.50 -11.59
N GLY A 102 -10.08 -16.76 -10.35
CA GLY A 102 -9.87 -18.09 -9.81
C GLY A 102 -8.50 -18.70 -10.12
N ASN A 103 -7.57 -17.94 -10.70
CA ASN A 103 -6.18 -18.37 -10.84
C ASN A 103 -5.54 -18.43 -9.45
N LYS A 104 -4.67 -19.43 -9.25
CA LYS A 104 -3.92 -19.58 -8.00
C LYS A 104 -2.49 -19.16 -8.23
N LEU A 105 -2.05 -18.21 -7.41
CA LEU A 105 -0.71 -17.68 -7.42
C LEU A 105 -0.03 -17.99 -6.08
N LYS A 106 1.29 -18.06 -6.12
CA LYS A 106 2.12 -18.10 -4.94
C LYS A 106 3.04 -16.89 -4.97
N VAL A 107 2.95 -16.10 -3.91
CA VAL A 107 3.77 -14.90 -3.70
C VAL A 107 4.83 -15.24 -2.66
N VAL A 108 6.08 -14.86 -2.93
CA VAL A 108 7.20 -15.02 -2.00
C VAL A 108 7.89 -13.69 -1.84
N VAL A 109 7.78 -13.13 -0.63
CA VAL A 109 8.40 -11.86 -0.27
C VAL A 109 9.63 -12.13 0.58
N VAL A 110 10.78 -11.58 0.21
CA VAL A 110 12.06 -11.74 0.92
C VAL A 110 12.64 -10.38 1.25
N VAL A 111 12.87 -10.11 2.53
CA VAL A 111 13.73 -8.99 2.93
C VAL A 111 15.17 -9.33 2.61
N THR A 112 15.75 -8.69 1.61
CA THR A 112 17.08 -9.06 1.14
C THR A 112 18.17 -8.45 2.02
N THR A 113 19.39 -8.97 1.92
CA THR A 113 20.58 -8.35 2.52
C THR A 113 21.04 -7.08 1.80
N LYS A 114 20.45 -6.76 0.64
CA LYS A 114 20.83 -5.63 -0.20
C LYS A 114 20.17 -4.33 0.23
N THR A 115 20.83 -3.24 -0.12
CA THR A 115 20.32 -1.88 -0.05
C THR A 115 20.53 -1.19 -1.39
N LYS A 116 19.76 -0.12 -1.65
CA LYS A 116 19.89 0.72 -2.85
C LYS A 116 19.84 2.19 -2.45
N GLU A 117 20.74 2.99 -3.01
CA GLU A 117 20.62 4.45 -2.98
C GLU A 117 19.58 4.87 -4.02
N ILE A 118 18.57 5.61 -3.57
CA ILE A 118 17.47 6.13 -4.38
C ILE A 118 17.85 7.51 -4.91
N ALA A 119 17.31 7.91 -6.06
CA ALA A 119 17.62 9.19 -6.70
C ALA A 119 17.36 10.43 -5.82
N ASN A 120 16.45 10.34 -4.84
CA ASN A 120 16.24 11.38 -3.83
C ASN A 120 17.28 11.40 -2.68
N GLY A 121 18.30 10.52 -2.73
CA GLY A 121 19.42 10.43 -1.78
C GLY A 121 19.21 9.46 -0.63
N ILE A 122 18.00 8.91 -0.43
CA ILE A 122 17.72 7.98 0.67
C ILE A 122 18.28 6.59 0.33
N THR A 123 18.97 5.97 1.30
CA THR A 123 19.36 4.55 1.17
C THR A 123 18.24 3.66 1.69
N ALA A 124 17.75 2.76 0.85
CA ALA A 124 16.61 1.89 1.10
C ALA A 124 17.02 0.43 1.31
N ARG A 125 16.27 -0.29 2.15
CA ARG A 125 16.22 -1.76 2.20
C ARG A 125 15.57 -2.27 0.93
N VAL A 126 16.20 -3.22 0.25
CA VAL A 126 15.61 -3.93 -0.89
C VAL A 126 14.81 -5.12 -0.38
N VAL A 127 13.51 -5.14 -0.68
CA VAL A 127 12.63 -6.29 -0.53
C VAL A 127 12.38 -6.87 -1.92
N ARG A 128 12.31 -8.19 -2.03
CA ARG A 128 12.02 -8.90 -3.28
C ARG A 128 10.66 -9.54 -3.17
N ASP A 129 9.72 -9.15 -4.02
CA ASP A 129 8.48 -9.88 -4.25
C ASP A 129 8.61 -10.73 -5.52
N THR A 130 8.28 -12.02 -5.44
CA THR A 130 8.21 -12.90 -6.61
C THR A 130 6.87 -13.62 -6.64
N VAL A 131 6.17 -13.44 -7.76
CA VAL A 131 4.87 -14.05 -8.02
C VAL A 131 5.03 -15.20 -9.00
N THR A 132 4.47 -16.35 -8.63
CA THR A 132 4.51 -17.55 -9.47
C THR A 132 3.12 -18.10 -9.73
N GLN A 133 2.88 -18.51 -10.97
CA GLN A 133 1.71 -19.26 -11.41
C GLN A 133 2.16 -20.60 -11.99
N ASP A 134 1.62 -21.71 -11.49
CA ASP A 134 1.97 -23.07 -11.94
C ASP A 134 3.49 -23.35 -11.96
N GLY A 135 4.24 -22.70 -11.06
CA GLY A 135 5.70 -22.80 -10.92
C GLY A 135 6.51 -21.91 -11.86
N ALA A 136 5.89 -21.16 -12.77
CA ALA A 136 6.53 -20.14 -13.59
C ALA A 136 6.43 -18.77 -12.92
N ILE A 137 7.50 -17.97 -13.00
CA ILE A 137 7.47 -16.56 -12.59
C ILE A 137 6.58 -15.80 -13.56
N VAL A 138 5.59 -15.09 -13.03
CA VAL A 138 4.72 -14.18 -13.79
C VAL A 138 5.05 -12.72 -13.48
N GLU A 139 5.64 -12.47 -12.32
CA GLU A 139 6.19 -11.17 -11.94
C GLU A 139 7.32 -11.33 -10.93
N ASP A 140 8.25 -10.38 -10.99
CA ASP A 140 9.34 -10.27 -10.05
C ASP A 140 9.69 -8.79 -9.82
N THR A 141 9.69 -8.38 -8.56
CA THR A 141 9.78 -6.96 -8.18
C THR A 141 10.82 -6.74 -7.09
N PHE A 142 11.56 -5.65 -7.23
CA PHE A 142 12.39 -5.08 -6.18
C PHE A 142 11.75 -3.82 -5.60
N ASP A 143 11.35 -3.89 -4.35
CA ASP A 143 10.77 -2.78 -3.60
C ASP A 143 11.80 -2.11 -2.71
N TRP A 144 11.67 -0.80 -2.57
CA TRP A 144 12.62 0.02 -1.80
C TRP A 144 11.92 0.72 -0.65
N TYR A 145 12.29 0.33 0.57
CA TYR A 145 11.74 0.90 1.80
C TYR A 145 12.81 1.50 2.69
N ALA A 146 12.47 2.57 3.40
CA ALA A 146 13.29 3.09 4.49
C ALA A 146 12.40 3.61 5.60
N GLN A 147 12.88 3.59 6.84
CA GLN A 147 12.16 4.15 7.98
C GLN A 147 12.76 5.51 8.35
N ASP A 148 11.92 6.50 8.59
CA ASP A 148 12.35 7.81 9.10
C ASP A 148 12.55 7.79 10.63
N SER A 149 13.03 8.90 11.19
CA SER A 149 13.30 9.05 12.62
C SER A 149 12.03 9.15 13.48
N GLU A 150 10.87 9.41 12.87
CA GLU A 150 9.56 9.35 13.53
C GLU A 150 9.00 7.92 13.59
N GLY A 151 9.51 7.00 12.76
CA GLY A 151 9.11 5.60 12.69
C GLY A 151 8.20 5.26 11.52
N ASN A 152 7.91 6.21 10.63
CA ASN A 152 7.13 5.95 9.44
C ASN A 152 7.96 5.14 8.44
N VAL A 153 7.34 4.15 7.80
CA VAL A 153 7.98 3.39 6.73
C VAL A 153 7.59 4.01 5.40
N TRP A 154 8.59 4.47 4.68
CA TRP A 154 8.46 5.10 3.37
C TRP A 154 8.66 4.07 2.27
N TYR A 155 7.77 4.12 1.26
CA TYR A 155 7.93 3.44 -0.01
C TYR A 155 8.56 4.39 -1.02
N LEU A 156 9.75 4.03 -1.49
CA LEU A 156 10.64 4.91 -2.25
C LEU A 156 10.67 4.58 -3.75
N GLY A 157 9.98 3.52 -4.16
CA GLY A 157 9.94 3.04 -5.53
C GLY A 157 10.04 1.54 -5.65
N GLU A 158 9.90 1.09 -6.89
CA GLU A 158 10.06 -0.29 -7.31
C GLU A 158 10.70 -0.42 -8.69
N ASN A 159 11.33 -1.56 -8.91
CA ASN A 159 11.68 -2.07 -10.22
C ASN A 159 11.00 -3.42 -10.42
N THR A 160 9.85 -3.40 -11.09
CA THR A 160 9.03 -4.58 -11.41
C THR A 160 9.25 -5.03 -12.85
N ALA A 161 9.09 -6.34 -13.08
CA ALA A 161 8.95 -6.91 -14.40
C ALA A 161 7.87 -8.00 -14.42
N GLU A 162 6.97 -7.93 -15.38
CA GLU A 162 6.09 -9.04 -15.74
C GLU A 162 6.80 -9.99 -16.69
N PHE A 163 6.43 -11.27 -16.62
CA PHE A 163 7.02 -12.33 -17.42
C PHE A 163 5.97 -13.10 -18.22
N GLU A 164 6.24 -13.28 -19.52
CA GLU A 164 5.52 -14.20 -20.39
C GLU A 164 6.52 -15.18 -21.01
N ASN A 165 6.27 -16.47 -20.86
CA ASN A 165 7.16 -17.54 -21.36
C ASN A 165 8.61 -17.42 -20.86
N GLY A 166 8.82 -16.87 -19.66
CA GLY A 166 10.14 -16.68 -19.05
C GLY A 166 10.91 -15.46 -19.57
N GLU A 167 10.31 -14.64 -20.42
CA GLU A 167 10.88 -13.39 -20.91
C GLU A 167 10.11 -12.20 -20.32
N ILE A 168 10.79 -11.08 -20.14
CA ILE A 168 10.16 -9.86 -19.63
C ILE A 168 9.20 -9.31 -20.69
N SER A 169 7.91 -9.27 -20.36
CA SER A 169 6.86 -8.70 -21.22
C SER A 169 6.60 -7.23 -20.93
N SER A 170 6.76 -6.80 -19.67
CA SER A 170 6.44 -5.44 -19.21
C SER A 170 7.34 -5.03 -18.04
N ARG A 171 7.47 -3.71 -17.85
CA ARG A 171 8.03 -3.07 -16.63
C ARG A 171 7.09 -1.98 -16.11
N GLU A 172 5.87 -1.98 -16.60
CA GLU A 172 4.83 -1.08 -16.13
C GLU A 172 4.63 -1.29 -14.62
N GLY A 173 4.55 -0.21 -13.85
CA GLY A 173 4.65 -0.25 -12.38
C GLY A 173 5.85 0.56 -11.90
N SER A 174 7.03 0.22 -12.44
CA SER A 174 8.33 0.74 -11.97
C SER A 174 8.39 2.27 -11.85
N PHE A 175 8.84 2.74 -10.70
CA PHE A 175 9.12 4.14 -10.45
C PHE A 175 10.23 4.27 -9.39
N GLU A 176 10.90 5.43 -9.36
CA GLU A 176 11.92 5.72 -8.36
C GLU A 176 11.75 7.15 -7.86
N ALA A 177 11.62 7.34 -6.55
CA ALA A 177 11.47 8.65 -5.94
C ALA A 177 12.63 9.59 -6.36
N GLY A 178 12.28 10.77 -6.87
CA GLY A 178 13.24 11.74 -7.40
C GLY A 178 13.53 11.62 -8.90
N VAL A 179 12.98 10.60 -9.57
CA VAL A 179 13.07 10.45 -11.04
C VAL A 179 11.76 10.90 -11.69
N ASP A 180 11.85 11.73 -12.73
CA ASP A 180 10.71 12.15 -13.58
C ASP A 180 9.46 12.67 -12.84
N GLY A 181 9.66 13.25 -11.65
CA GLY A 181 8.59 13.78 -10.81
C GLY A 181 7.88 12.75 -9.94
N ALA A 182 8.38 11.51 -9.88
CA ALA A 182 7.89 10.52 -8.93
C ALA A 182 8.27 10.90 -7.49
N LEU A 183 7.31 10.77 -6.58
CA LEU A 183 7.42 11.10 -5.17
C LEU A 183 7.23 9.82 -4.33
N PRO A 184 7.97 9.69 -3.22
CA PRO A 184 7.75 8.61 -2.28
C PRO A 184 6.47 8.83 -1.47
N GLY A 185 5.96 7.77 -0.87
CA GLY A 185 4.83 7.80 0.05
C GLY A 185 5.07 6.95 1.30
N ILE A 186 4.04 6.83 2.13
CA ILE A 186 4.06 6.04 3.35
C ILE A 186 3.45 4.67 3.04
N ILE A 187 4.19 3.58 3.31
CA ILE A 187 3.60 2.24 3.27
C ILE A 187 2.93 1.89 4.60
N MET A 188 3.51 2.35 5.72
CA MET A 188 2.99 2.13 7.07
C MET A 188 3.35 3.32 7.97
N PRO A 189 2.38 4.01 8.60
CA PRO A 189 2.65 5.06 9.59
C PRO A 189 3.41 4.53 10.81
N ALA A 190 4.12 5.42 11.50
CA ALA A 190 4.79 5.09 12.78
C ALA A 190 3.79 4.57 13.82
N GLU A 191 2.65 5.27 13.92
CA GLU A 191 1.55 4.97 14.81
C GLU A 191 0.26 4.94 13.98
N PRO A 192 -0.17 3.77 13.48
CA PRO A 192 -1.41 3.67 12.72
C PRO A 192 -2.61 4.00 13.61
N GLU A 193 -3.42 4.95 13.18
CA GLU A 193 -4.65 5.35 13.86
C GLU A 193 -5.81 5.47 12.86
N PRO A 194 -7.04 5.04 13.22
CA PRO A 194 -8.20 5.18 12.34
C PRO A 194 -8.41 6.62 11.86
N GLY A 195 -8.54 6.79 10.54
CA GLY A 195 -8.72 8.07 9.88
C GLY A 195 -7.44 8.70 9.34
N LEU A 196 -6.26 8.18 9.68
CA LEU A 196 -5.02 8.56 9.00
C LEU A 196 -5.11 8.22 7.51
N LYS A 197 -4.77 9.19 6.67
CA LYS A 197 -4.72 9.08 5.22
C LYS A 197 -3.33 9.43 4.75
N TYR A 198 -2.90 8.86 3.65
CA TYR A 198 -1.61 9.14 3.02
C TYR A 198 -1.57 8.64 1.59
N ARG A 199 -0.66 9.18 0.77
CA ARG A 199 -0.22 8.51 -0.45
C ARG A 199 0.77 7.40 -0.12
N GLN A 200 0.71 6.29 -0.84
CA GLN A 200 1.73 5.24 -0.80
C GLN A 200 2.77 5.46 -1.91
N GLU A 201 2.35 6.00 -3.05
CA GLU A 201 3.21 6.39 -4.16
C GLU A 201 2.55 7.51 -4.98
N TYR A 202 3.38 8.29 -5.67
CA TYR A 202 2.89 9.25 -6.66
C TYR A 202 3.84 9.38 -7.83
N TYR A 203 3.38 9.02 -9.01
CA TYR A 203 3.99 9.29 -10.29
C TYR A 203 2.86 9.57 -11.28
N LYS A 204 2.70 10.86 -11.62
CA LYS A 204 1.53 11.39 -12.31
C LYS A 204 1.09 10.54 -13.52
N GLY A 205 -0.14 10.03 -13.46
CA GLY A 205 -0.74 9.23 -14.52
C GLY A 205 -0.16 7.82 -14.68
N GLN A 206 0.72 7.40 -13.78
CA GLN A 206 1.35 6.08 -13.76
C GLN A 206 1.03 5.33 -12.47
N ALA A 207 1.22 5.97 -11.32
CA ALA A 207 1.12 5.39 -9.98
C ALA A 207 0.55 6.47 -9.04
N GLU A 208 -0.63 6.30 -8.45
CA GLU A 208 -1.25 7.35 -7.63
C GLU A 208 -2.07 6.72 -6.50
N ASP A 209 -1.37 5.91 -5.72
CA ASP A 209 -1.95 5.01 -4.74
C ASP A 209 -2.01 5.66 -3.36
N ASN A 210 -3.07 5.33 -2.62
CA ASN A 210 -3.40 5.95 -1.34
C ASN A 210 -3.77 4.88 -0.31
N GLY A 211 -3.36 5.10 0.93
CA GLY A 211 -3.75 4.34 2.11
C GLY A 211 -4.63 5.16 3.05
N GLU A 212 -5.55 4.47 3.72
CA GLU A 212 -6.37 4.99 4.81
C GLU A 212 -6.44 3.92 5.90
N VAL A 213 -5.98 4.23 7.11
CA VAL A 213 -6.17 3.33 8.25
C VAL A 213 -7.64 3.40 8.67
N LEU A 214 -8.32 2.25 8.67
CA LEU A 214 -9.73 2.15 9.03
C LEU A 214 -9.95 1.67 10.46
N SER A 215 -9.07 0.80 10.96
CA SER A 215 -9.21 0.12 12.25
C SER A 215 -7.85 -0.40 12.70
N VAL A 216 -7.70 -0.61 14.02
CA VAL A 216 -6.51 -1.23 14.65
C VAL A 216 -6.89 -2.40 15.57
N ASP A 217 -8.17 -2.76 15.61
CA ASP A 217 -8.74 -3.80 16.48
C ASP A 217 -9.43 -4.90 15.65
N GLU A 218 -8.97 -5.14 14.41
CA GLU A 218 -9.53 -6.22 13.57
C GLU A 218 -8.98 -7.59 13.97
N MET A 219 -9.69 -8.63 13.55
CA MET A 219 -9.30 -10.02 13.73
C MET A 219 -9.51 -10.82 12.45
N VAL A 220 -8.64 -11.80 12.19
CA VAL A 220 -8.80 -12.67 11.00
C VAL A 220 -8.16 -14.04 11.16
N ASP A 221 -8.76 -15.02 10.50
CA ASP A 221 -8.17 -16.33 10.26
C ASP A 221 -7.57 -16.40 8.85
N VAL A 222 -6.31 -16.82 8.78
CA VAL A 222 -5.59 -17.17 7.55
C VAL A 222 -4.94 -18.54 7.69
N ALA A 223 -4.39 -19.08 6.60
CA ALA A 223 -3.75 -20.39 6.61
C ALA A 223 -2.60 -20.50 7.65
N TYR A 224 -1.89 -19.39 7.92
CA TYR A 224 -0.82 -19.35 8.91
C TYR A 224 -1.31 -19.35 10.37
N GLY A 225 -2.52 -18.86 10.65
CA GLY A 225 -3.08 -18.81 12.00
C GLY A 225 -4.21 -17.80 12.20
N HIS A 226 -4.61 -17.67 13.46
CA HIS A 226 -5.58 -16.69 13.94
C HIS A 226 -4.87 -15.46 14.49
N PHE A 227 -5.36 -14.27 14.16
CA PHE A 227 -4.80 -12.99 14.62
C PHE A 227 -5.90 -12.04 15.12
N GLU A 228 -5.53 -11.24 16.09
CA GLU A 228 -6.32 -10.16 16.72
C GLU A 228 -5.46 -8.88 16.73
N ASP A 229 -6.03 -7.73 17.11
CA ASP A 229 -5.36 -6.42 17.20
C ASP A 229 -4.67 -5.98 15.88
N LEU A 230 -5.36 -6.18 14.76
CA LEU A 230 -4.85 -5.95 13.42
C LEU A 230 -5.12 -4.53 12.93
N VAL A 231 -4.12 -3.95 12.26
CA VAL A 231 -4.28 -2.71 11.48
C VAL A 231 -4.95 -3.06 10.16
N LEU A 232 -6.10 -2.45 9.90
CA LEU A 232 -6.81 -2.53 8.63
C LEU A 232 -6.55 -1.25 7.83
N GLU A 233 -5.92 -1.39 6.67
CA GLU A 233 -5.76 -0.35 5.67
C GLU A 233 -6.76 -0.52 4.53
N LYS A 234 -7.27 0.60 4.03
CA LYS A 234 -7.97 0.70 2.77
C LYS A 234 -7.07 1.34 1.73
N ASN A 235 -6.91 0.64 0.62
CA ASN A 235 -6.03 1.04 -0.46
C ASN A 235 -6.86 1.41 -1.69
N THR A 236 -6.53 2.54 -2.32
CA THR A 236 -7.23 3.05 -3.50
C THR A 236 -6.26 3.71 -4.47
N ILE A 237 -6.62 3.72 -5.75
CA ILE A 237 -5.80 4.29 -6.82
C ILE A 237 -6.54 5.45 -7.46
N THR A 238 -5.95 6.64 -7.45
CA THR A 238 -6.58 7.87 -7.96
C THR A 238 -6.95 7.73 -9.45
N ILE A 239 -6.05 7.13 -10.23
CA ILE A 239 -6.20 6.94 -11.68
C ILE A 239 -7.02 5.69 -12.04
N GLU A 240 -7.29 4.81 -11.07
CA GLU A 240 -8.16 3.64 -11.23
C GLU A 240 -9.27 3.63 -10.17
N PRO A 241 -10.24 4.57 -10.24
CA PRO A 241 -11.19 4.85 -9.14
C PRO A 241 -12.17 3.72 -8.81
N ARG A 242 -12.14 2.61 -9.56
CA ARG A 242 -12.93 1.41 -9.28
C ARG A 242 -12.13 0.35 -8.50
N VAL A 243 -10.83 0.54 -8.32
CA VAL A 243 -9.97 -0.37 -7.57
C VAL A 243 -10.00 0.02 -6.10
N LEU A 244 -10.30 -0.96 -5.26
CA LEU A 244 -10.25 -0.85 -3.81
C LEU A 244 -9.78 -2.17 -3.24
N GLU A 245 -8.83 -2.10 -2.33
CA GLU A 245 -8.32 -3.23 -1.57
C GLU A 245 -8.38 -2.93 -0.07
N TYR A 246 -8.54 -3.99 0.72
CA TYR A 246 -8.24 -3.97 2.15
C TYR A 246 -7.00 -4.79 2.44
N LYS A 247 -6.12 -4.28 3.29
CA LYS A 247 -4.96 -5.00 3.81
C LYS A 247 -4.99 -5.05 5.33
N LEU A 248 -4.65 -6.20 5.89
CA LEU A 248 -4.54 -6.39 7.33
C LEU A 248 -3.10 -6.69 7.70
N TYR A 249 -2.59 -5.99 8.72
CA TYR A 249 -1.23 -6.12 9.21
C TYR A 249 -1.24 -6.55 10.68
N ALA A 250 -0.43 -7.57 10.97
CA ALA A 250 -0.19 -8.04 12.32
C ALA A 250 1.13 -7.48 12.86
N LYS A 251 1.12 -7.18 14.16
CA LYS A 251 2.32 -6.75 14.87
C LYS A 251 3.43 -7.81 14.78
N ASP A 252 4.66 -7.35 14.62
CA ASP A 252 5.90 -8.13 14.48
C ASP A 252 5.94 -9.06 13.24
N ILE A 253 4.93 -8.99 12.35
CA ILE A 253 4.81 -9.85 11.17
C ILE A 253 4.72 -9.04 9.88
N GLY A 254 3.93 -7.97 9.86
CA GLY A 254 3.58 -7.29 8.61
C GLY A 254 2.24 -7.74 8.05
N MET A 255 2.08 -7.65 6.72
CA MET A 255 0.84 -8.00 6.04
C MET A 255 0.50 -9.48 6.24
N ILE A 256 -0.75 -9.78 6.59
CA ILE A 256 -1.24 -11.16 6.74
C ILE A 256 -2.36 -11.50 5.76
N LEU A 257 -3.08 -10.49 5.27
CA LEU A 257 -4.19 -10.66 4.34
C LEU A 257 -4.38 -9.40 3.49
N ALA A 258 -4.55 -9.59 2.18
CA ALA A 258 -5.05 -8.58 1.25
C ALA A 258 -6.34 -9.09 0.58
N LEU A 259 -7.30 -8.18 0.39
CA LEU A 259 -8.62 -8.46 -0.19
C LEU A 259 -8.96 -7.43 -1.26
N GLY A 260 -8.99 -7.84 -2.52
CA GLY A 260 -9.53 -7.03 -3.60
C GLY A 260 -11.05 -6.94 -3.49
N ILE A 261 -11.58 -5.75 -3.19
CA ILE A 261 -13.03 -5.52 -2.97
C ILE A 261 -13.72 -5.10 -4.26
N SER A 262 -13.08 -4.23 -5.05
CA SER A 262 -13.62 -3.77 -6.33
C SER A 262 -12.51 -3.62 -7.37
N GLY A 263 -12.88 -3.64 -8.66
CA GLY A 263 -11.92 -3.44 -9.76
C GLY A 263 -11.18 -4.70 -10.22
N GLY A 264 -11.21 -5.78 -9.46
CA GLY A 264 -10.55 -7.03 -9.86
C GLY A 264 -10.88 -8.25 -9.03
N GLY A 265 -11.26 -8.09 -7.76
CA GLY A 265 -11.42 -9.19 -6.82
C GLY A 265 -10.07 -9.85 -6.49
N GLY A 266 -9.96 -10.46 -5.32
CA GLY A 266 -8.80 -11.27 -4.97
C GLY A 266 -8.70 -11.51 -3.48
N ARG A 267 -7.97 -12.56 -3.12
CA ARG A 267 -7.56 -12.83 -1.74
C ARG A 267 -6.12 -13.32 -1.77
N GLU A 268 -5.24 -12.60 -1.10
CA GLU A 268 -3.88 -13.04 -0.81
C GLU A 268 -3.74 -13.21 0.69
N GLU A 269 -3.38 -14.40 1.16
CA GLU A 269 -3.27 -14.67 2.58
C GLU A 269 -1.95 -15.34 2.95
N LEU A 270 -1.44 -14.99 4.14
CA LEU A 270 -0.19 -15.53 4.65
C LEU A 270 -0.33 -17.03 4.95
N VAL A 271 0.62 -17.79 4.43
CA VAL A 271 0.69 -19.25 4.61
C VAL A 271 1.87 -19.64 5.49
N LYS A 272 3.01 -18.95 5.36
CA LYS A 272 4.25 -19.34 6.02
C LYS A 272 5.18 -18.15 6.20
N ILE A 273 5.87 -18.14 7.35
CA ILE A 273 7.05 -17.31 7.61
C ILE A 273 8.24 -18.25 7.87
N ASP A 274 9.39 -17.96 7.26
CA ASP A 274 10.66 -18.58 7.62
C ASP A 274 11.85 -17.63 7.36
N GLN A 275 13.06 -18.13 7.60
CA GLN A 275 14.31 -17.41 7.36
C GLN A 275 14.97 -17.95 6.09
N ALA A 276 15.18 -17.07 5.11
CA ALA A 276 15.85 -17.35 3.86
C ALA A 276 17.37 -17.17 3.99
N PRO A 277 18.18 -17.87 3.18
CA PRO A 277 19.61 -17.64 3.14
C PRO A 277 19.92 -16.21 2.66
N ALA A 278 21.07 -15.66 3.04
CA ALA A 278 21.49 -14.30 2.71
C ALA A 278 21.53 -13.97 1.19
N SER A 279 21.63 -15.00 0.34
CA SER A 279 21.60 -14.89 -1.13
C SER A 279 20.20 -14.81 -1.73
N ALA A 280 19.15 -15.19 -0.99
CA ALA A 280 17.78 -15.18 -1.49
C ALA A 280 17.33 -13.74 -1.82
N GLY A 281 16.64 -13.60 -2.95
CA GLY A 281 16.17 -12.32 -3.49
C GLY A 281 17.27 -11.40 -4.02
N THR A 282 18.55 -11.81 -4.03
CA THR A 282 19.65 -10.92 -4.44
C THR A 282 20.03 -11.01 -5.92
N GLY A 283 19.43 -11.94 -6.66
CA GLY A 283 19.65 -12.13 -8.09
C GLY A 283 18.90 -11.13 -8.96
N PRO A 284 19.18 -11.09 -10.28
CA PRO A 284 18.44 -10.23 -11.20
C PRO A 284 16.95 -10.61 -11.27
N LEU A 285 16.10 -9.72 -11.78
CA LEU A 285 14.68 -10.03 -12.05
C LEU A 285 14.58 -11.30 -12.91
N GLY A 286 13.64 -12.19 -12.56
CA GLY A 286 13.46 -13.51 -13.17
C GLY A 286 14.36 -14.60 -12.61
N ASN A 287 15.28 -14.27 -11.70
CA ASN A 287 16.14 -15.23 -11.01
C ASN A 287 16.32 -14.87 -9.52
N PRO A 288 15.29 -15.08 -8.68
CA PRO A 288 15.30 -14.65 -7.28
C PRO A 288 16.26 -15.46 -6.39
N ASN A 289 16.70 -16.66 -6.81
CA ASN A 289 17.61 -17.51 -6.05
C ASN A 289 18.86 -17.85 -6.87
N PRO A 290 19.78 -16.89 -7.05
CA PRO A 290 21.01 -17.08 -7.81
C PRO A 290 22.02 -18.01 -7.11
#